data_AF-A0A0X3NJB9-F1
#
_entry.id   AF-A0A0X3NJB9-F1
#
_cell.length_a   1.000
_cell.length_b   1.000
_cell.length_c   1.000
_cell.angle_alpha   90.00
_cell.angle_beta   90.00
_cell.angle_gamma   90.00
#
_symmetry.space_group_name_H-M   'P 1'
#
loop_
_entity.id
_entity.type
_entity.pdbx_description
1 polymer ?
#
loop_
_entity_poly.entity_id
_entity_poly.type
_entity_poly.pdbx_seq_one_letter_code
_entity_poly.pdbx_strand_id
1 'polypeptide(L)'
;MHISRRHFSHEFNSFLIEAQKKWLERTIHSLNSMCQELKLPLDPARPAKMVELIIESWDELSTLFKAVRPVKPIFGPKDFLNALQALQHPNKNGHDDPLFKSSLSNLPLPTKDLSALRQKYASLNLTCMQNGVDDQSSVGNFCNALRELHSLKVLQHRSSQHARVFLQNGCPLGFRSRIWALCLNINVTRSPLPQVTRAFTVPIGHF
;
A
#
# COMPACT_ATOMS: atom_id res chain seq x y z
N MET A 1 10.76 20.98 3.53
CA MET A 1 10.26 20.39 2.26
C MET A 1 9.08 19.47 2.56
N HIS A 2 7.86 19.99 2.41
CA HIS A 2 6.63 19.21 2.54
C HIS A 2 6.39 18.47 1.21
N ILE A 3 6.83 17.22 1.12
CA ILE A 3 6.34 16.33 0.06
C ILE A 3 4.94 15.92 0.50
N SER A 4 3.94 16.59 -0.07
CA SER A 4 2.53 16.39 0.23
C SER A 4 2.14 14.96 -0.12
N ARG A 5 1.87 14.12 0.90
CA ARG A 5 1.43 12.72 0.74
C ARG A 5 0.24 12.53 -0.22
N ARG A 6 -0.53 13.60 -0.49
CA ARG A 6 -1.69 13.58 -1.40
C ARG A 6 -1.30 13.61 -2.89
N HIS A 7 -0.16 14.18 -3.26
CA HIS A 7 0.30 14.14 -4.65
C HIS A 7 0.84 12.75 -5.02
N PHE A 8 1.44 12.06 -4.04
CA PHE A 8 1.99 10.72 -4.25
C PHE A 8 0.91 9.65 -4.55
N SER A 9 -0.35 9.87 -4.16
CA SER A 9 -1.43 8.87 -4.36
C SER A 9 -2.18 9.02 -5.67
N HIS A 10 -2.27 10.21 -6.26
CA HIS A 10 -3.08 10.39 -7.47
C HIS A 10 -2.31 9.93 -8.72
N GLU A 11 -1.08 10.42 -8.92
CA GLU A 11 -0.23 10.02 -10.06
C GLU A 11 0.18 8.54 -10.01
N PHE A 12 0.41 7.99 -8.81
CA PHE A 12 0.72 6.57 -8.61
C PHE A 12 -0.43 5.65 -9.02
N ASN A 13 -1.69 6.07 -8.83
CA ASN A 13 -2.84 5.26 -9.25
C ASN A 13 -3.13 5.42 -10.74
N SER A 14 -2.87 6.59 -11.34
CA SER A 14 -3.16 6.83 -12.76
C SER A 14 -2.42 5.87 -13.69
N PHE A 15 -1.14 5.55 -13.44
CA PHE A 15 -0.39 4.65 -14.32
C PHE A 15 -0.88 3.19 -14.22
N LEU A 16 -1.28 2.73 -13.02
CA LEU A 16 -1.82 1.39 -12.81
C LEU A 16 -3.19 1.23 -13.48
N ILE A 17 -4.03 2.26 -13.38
CA ILE A 17 -5.34 2.29 -14.06
C ILE A 17 -5.15 2.21 -15.58
N GLU A 18 -4.21 2.98 -16.13
CA GLU A 18 -3.90 2.95 -17.57
C GLU A 18 -3.33 1.59 -18.01
N ALA A 19 -2.46 0.99 -17.21
CA ALA A 19 -1.93 -0.35 -17.46
C ALA A 19 -3.03 -1.42 -17.44
N GLN A 20 -3.93 -1.35 -16.46
CA GLN A 20 -5.10 -2.23 -16.37
C GLN A 20 -5.98 -2.09 -17.62
N LYS A 21 -6.28 -0.85 -18.04
CA LYS A 21 -7.07 -0.58 -19.24
C LYS A 21 -6.44 -1.22 -20.48
N LYS A 22 -5.14 -1.00 -20.71
CA LYS A 22 -4.40 -1.60 -21.83
C LYS A 22 -4.41 -3.13 -21.79
N TRP A 23 -4.28 -3.73 -20.60
CA TRP A 23 -4.36 -5.18 -20.44
C TRP A 23 -5.75 -5.72 -20.81
N LEU A 24 -6.82 -5.04 -20.38
CA LEU A 24 -8.19 -5.40 -20.73
C LEU A 24 -8.45 -5.26 -22.24
N GLU A 25 -8.02 -4.16 -22.86
CA GLU A 25 -8.14 -3.96 -24.31
C GLU A 25 -7.46 -5.08 -25.11
N ARG A 26 -6.23 -5.44 -24.71
CA ARG A 26 -5.51 -6.59 -25.31
C ARG A 26 -6.28 -7.90 -25.12
N THR A 27 -6.82 -8.11 -23.93
CA THR A 27 -7.59 -9.33 -23.61
C THR A 27 -8.83 -9.45 -24.48
N ILE A 28 -9.60 -8.37 -24.61
CA ILE A 28 -10.78 -8.30 -25.46
C ILE A 28 -10.41 -8.53 -26.93
N HIS A 29 -9.33 -7.91 -27.41
CA HIS A 29 -8.86 -8.10 -28.78
C HIS A 29 -8.49 -9.56 -29.08
N SER A 30 -7.73 -10.21 -28.19
CA SER A 30 -7.35 -11.61 -28.35
C SER A 30 -8.56 -12.55 -28.27
N LEU A 31 -9.54 -12.26 -27.41
CA LEU A 31 -10.79 -13.02 -27.31
C LEU A 31 -11.60 -12.90 -28.60
N ASN A 32 -11.76 -11.68 -29.13
CA ASN A 32 -12.45 -11.45 -30.39
C ASN A 32 -11.76 -12.15 -31.57
N SER A 33 -10.42 -12.13 -31.61
CA SER A 33 -9.64 -12.83 -32.63
C SER A 33 -9.84 -14.35 -32.57
N MET A 34 -9.80 -14.93 -31.36
CA MET A 34 -10.08 -16.36 -31.16
C MET A 34 -11.52 -16.73 -31.59
N CYS A 35 -12.50 -15.90 -31.26
CA CYS A 35 -13.89 -16.14 -31.67
C CYS A 35 -14.06 -16.07 -33.19
N GLN A 36 -13.36 -15.17 -33.87
CA GLN A 36 -13.34 -15.12 -35.34
C GLN A 36 -12.69 -16.37 -35.94
N GLU A 37 -11.54 -16.81 -35.42
CA GLU A 37 -10.84 -18.02 -35.87
C GLU A 37 -11.71 -19.28 -35.73
N LEU A 38 -12.34 -19.45 -34.56
CA LEU A 38 -13.20 -20.58 -34.24
C LEU A 38 -14.62 -20.44 -34.82
N LYS A 39 -14.91 -19.36 -35.56
CA LYS A 39 -16.25 -19.01 -36.08
C LYS A 39 -17.33 -19.08 -34.99
N LEU A 40 -16.97 -18.68 -33.78
CA LEU A 40 -17.89 -18.62 -32.64
C LEU A 40 -18.65 -17.30 -32.71
N PRO A 41 -19.99 -17.33 -32.79
CA PRO A 41 -20.76 -16.11 -32.60
C PRO A 41 -20.49 -15.58 -31.19
N LEU A 42 -20.07 -14.32 -31.09
CA LEU A 42 -20.03 -13.57 -29.84
C LEU A 42 -21.48 -13.17 -29.55
N ASP A 43 -22.07 -13.79 -28.52
CA ASP A 43 -23.46 -13.56 -28.10
C ASP A 43 -24.54 -13.87 -29.15
N PRO A 44 -24.67 -15.13 -29.62
CA PRO A 44 -25.84 -15.51 -30.39
C PRO A 44 -27.08 -15.46 -29.50
N ALA A 45 -28.15 -14.79 -29.98
CA ALA A 45 -29.46 -14.93 -29.37
C ALA A 45 -29.80 -16.43 -29.25
N ARG A 46 -30.05 -16.88 -28.01
CA ARG A 46 -30.29 -18.32 -27.75
C ARG A 46 -31.65 -18.71 -28.34
N PRO A 47 -31.73 -19.78 -29.18
CA PRO A 47 -33.01 -20.26 -29.69
C PRO A 47 -33.96 -20.67 -28.56
N ALA A 48 -35.26 -20.39 -28.68
CA ALA A 48 -36.27 -20.74 -27.66
C ALA A 48 -36.22 -22.23 -27.26
N LYS A 49 -36.10 -23.13 -28.25
CA LYS A 49 -35.95 -24.58 -28.02
C LYS A 49 -34.72 -24.94 -27.17
N MET A 50 -33.65 -24.16 -27.29
CA MET A 50 -32.44 -24.40 -26.50
C MET A 50 -32.57 -23.84 -25.09
N VAL A 51 -33.36 -22.78 -24.89
CA VAL A 51 -33.72 -22.28 -23.56
C VAL A 51 -34.58 -23.31 -22.83
N GLU A 52 -35.61 -23.85 -23.49
CA GLU A 52 -36.50 -24.89 -22.96
C GLU A 52 -35.71 -26.14 -22.55
N LEU A 53 -34.84 -26.65 -23.42
CA LEU A 53 -33.99 -27.81 -23.11
C LEU A 53 -33.11 -27.59 -21.86
N ILE A 54 -32.62 -26.36 -21.66
CA ILE A 54 -31.77 -26.03 -20.50
C ILE A 54 -32.58 -25.98 -19.21
N ILE A 55 -33.82 -25.49 -19.29
CA ILE A 55 -34.74 -25.46 -18.15
C ILE A 55 -35.16 -26.89 -17.78
N GLU A 56 -35.49 -27.71 -18.78
CA GLU A 56 -35.97 -29.09 -18.58
C GLU A 56 -34.87 -30.04 -18.09
N SER A 57 -33.61 -29.81 -18.50
CA SER A 57 -32.50 -30.71 -18.20
C SER A 57 -31.30 -29.96 -17.59
N TRP A 58 -31.60 -29.07 -16.64
CA TRP A 58 -30.60 -28.27 -15.91
C TRP A 58 -29.55 -29.12 -15.19
N ASP A 59 -29.96 -30.25 -14.61
CA ASP A 59 -29.05 -31.14 -13.86
C ASP A 59 -28.12 -31.96 -14.79
N GLU A 60 -28.46 -32.05 -16.08
CA GLU A 60 -27.75 -32.82 -17.10
C GLU A 60 -26.99 -31.93 -18.10
N LEU A 61 -26.84 -30.63 -17.84
CA LEU A 61 -26.14 -29.73 -18.78
C LEU A 61 -24.69 -30.15 -19.05
N SER A 62 -24.02 -30.74 -18.07
CA SER A 62 -22.65 -31.26 -18.21
C SER A 62 -22.56 -32.44 -19.19
N THR A 63 -23.64 -33.21 -19.37
CA THR A 63 -23.71 -34.35 -20.28
C THR A 63 -24.29 -33.96 -21.64
N LEU A 64 -25.15 -32.94 -21.70
CA LEU A 64 -25.72 -32.38 -22.93
C LEU A 64 -24.69 -31.59 -23.74
N PHE A 65 -23.83 -30.81 -23.08
CA PHE A 65 -22.79 -30.01 -23.72
C PHE A 65 -21.42 -30.70 -23.67
N LYS A 66 -21.35 -31.96 -24.12
CA LYS A 66 -20.08 -32.72 -24.22
C LYS A 66 -19.14 -32.23 -25.32
N ALA A 67 -19.61 -31.43 -26.27
CA ALA A 67 -18.76 -30.80 -27.25
C ALA A 67 -17.93 -29.70 -26.58
N VAL A 68 -16.82 -30.09 -25.96
CA VAL A 68 -15.77 -29.17 -25.52
C VAL A 68 -15.31 -28.44 -26.77
N ARG A 69 -15.83 -27.23 -26.99
CA ARG A 69 -15.26 -26.33 -27.98
C ARG A 69 -13.78 -26.18 -27.60
N PRO A 70 -12.83 -26.30 -28.54
CA PRO A 70 -11.40 -26.20 -28.24
C PRO A 70 -11.01 -24.74 -27.98
N VAL A 71 -11.64 -24.12 -26.98
CA VAL A 71 -11.32 -22.79 -26.48
C VAL A 71 -10.06 -22.97 -25.65
N LYS A 72 -8.91 -22.70 -26.27
CA LYS A 72 -7.63 -22.68 -25.56
C LYS A 72 -7.62 -21.46 -24.62
N PRO A 73 -6.96 -21.55 -23.46
CA PRO A 73 -6.71 -20.36 -22.64
C PRO A 73 -5.95 -19.32 -23.48
N ILE A 74 -6.51 -18.12 -23.59
CA ILE A 74 -5.94 -17.01 -24.39
C ILE A 74 -4.59 -16.55 -23.79
N PHE A 75 -4.50 -16.58 -22.46
CA PHE A 75 -3.30 -16.21 -21.71
C PHE A 75 -2.98 -17.30 -20.69
N GLY A 76 -1.70 -17.64 -20.60
CA GLY A 76 -1.17 -18.43 -19.51
C GLY A 76 -0.63 -17.57 -18.35
N PRO A 77 -0.25 -18.18 -17.23
CA PRO A 77 0.37 -17.48 -16.10
C PRO A 77 1.61 -16.67 -16.48
N LYS A 78 2.37 -17.13 -17.50
CA LYS A 78 3.56 -16.45 -18.01
C LYS A 78 3.24 -15.13 -18.69
N ASP A 79 2.13 -15.03 -19.42
CA ASP A 79 1.75 -13.81 -20.15
C ASP A 79 1.39 -12.69 -19.19
N PHE A 80 0.70 -13.04 -18.11
CA PHE A 80 0.40 -12.10 -17.03
C PHE A 80 1.66 -11.63 -16.31
N LEU A 81 2.59 -12.55 -16.00
CA LEU A 81 3.88 -12.18 -15.40
C LEU A 81 4.69 -11.25 -16.30
N ASN A 82 4.72 -11.51 -17.61
CA ASN A 82 5.38 -10.65 -18.58
C ASN A 82 4.72 -9.26 -18.63
N ALA A 83 3.39 -9.19 -18.57
CA ALA A 83 2.66 -7.92 -18.51
C ALA A 83 3.01 -7.13 -17.24
N LEU A 84 3.09 -7.79 -16.09
CA LEU A 84 3.50 -7.18 -14.82
C LEU A 84 4.95 -6.70 -14.85
N GLN A 85 5.86 -7.47 -15.44
CA GLN A 85 7.27 -7.10 -15.58
C GLN A 85 7.47 -5.92 -16.53
N ALA A 86 6.61 -5.78 -17.54
CA ALA A 86 6.62 -4.65 -18.46
C ALA A 86 6.10 -3.34 -17.84
N LEU A 87 5.48 -3.38 -16.65
CA LEU A 87 5.04 -2.17 -15.96
C LEU A 87 6.24 -1.35 -15.50
N GLN A 88 6.34 -0.13 -16.04
CA GLN A 88 7.35 0.83 -15.63
C GLN A 88 6.72 1.89 -14.75
N HIS A 89 7.30 2.08 -13.57
CA HIS A 89 6.86 3.14 -12.66
C HIS A 89 7.23 4.51 -13.25
N PRO A 90 6.33 5.52 -13.25
CA PRO A 90 6.60 6.84 -13.86
C PRO A 90 7.80 7.58 -13.23
N ASN A 91 8.08 7.33 -11.95
CA ASN A 91 9.29 7.84 -11.27
C ASN A 91 10.58 7.04 -11.59
N LYS A 92 10.57 6.10 -12.54
CA LYS A 92 11.82 5.53 -13.07
C LYS A 92 12.52 6.63 -13.87
N ASN A 93 13.42 7.35 -13.21
CA ASN A 93 14.41 8.19 -13.88
C ASN A 93 15.09 7.30 -14.93
N GLY A 94 15.05 7.72 -16.20
CA GLY A 94 15.39 6.92 -17.38
C GLY A 94 16.85 6.46 -17.48
N HIS A 95 17.33 5.72 -16.50
CA HIS A 95 18.56 4.97 -16.58
C HIS A 95 18.22 3.60 -17.17
N ASP A 96 18.50 3.43 -18.46
CA ASP A 96 18.48 2.15 -19.17
C ASP A 96 19.60 1.22 -18.66
N ASP A 97 19.66 0.97 -17.35
CA ASP A 97 20.61 0.00 -16.81
C ASP A 97 20.11 -1.42 -17.10
N PRO A 98 20.91 -2.27 -17.77
CA PRO A 98 20.55 -3.66 -18.08
C PRO A 98 20.17 -4.49 -16.84
N LEU A 99 20.65 -4.10 -15.66
CA LEU A 99 20.36 -4.71 -14.37
C LEU A 99 18.91 -4.45 -13.88
N PHE A 100 18.20 -3.45 -14.41
CA PHE A 100 16.83 -3.09 -14.01
C PHE A 100 15.75 -3.70 -14.90
N LYS A 101 16.10 -4.49 -15.92
CA LYS A 101 15.15 -5.04 -16.90
C LYS A 101 14.34 -6.25 -16.42
N SER A 102 14.56 -6.69 -15.19
CA SER A 102 13.83 -7.76 -14.50
C SER A 102 14.05 -7.47 -13.02
N SER A 103 13.09 -7.38 -12.11
CA SER A 103 11.98 -8.28 -11.81
C SER A 103 11.24 -7.63 -10.62
N LEU A 104 10.08 -8.16 -10.26
CA LEU A 104 9.39 -7.88 -8.98
C LEU A 104 10.24 -8.12 -7.71
N SER A 105 11.53 -8.48 -7.82
CA SER A 105 12.45 -8.81 -6.73
C SER A 105 13.73 -7.96 -6.66
N ASN A 106 14.03 -7.12 -7.66
CA ASN A 106 15.26 -6.32 -7.66
C ASN A 106 14.98 -4.92 -7.11
N LEU A 107 14.77 -4.83 -5.79
CA LEU A 107 14.85 -3.53 -5.11
C LEU A 107 16.32 -3.11 -5.11
N PRO A 108 16.71 -1.95 -5.67
CA PRO A 108 18.08 -1.49 -5.59
C PRO A 108 18.43 -1.25 -4.13
N LEU A 109 19.15 -2.21 -3.55
CA LEU A 109 19.68 -2.06 -2.20
C LEU A 109 20.93 -1.17 -2.30
N PRO A 110 21.08 -0.18 -1.41
CA PRO A 110 22.23 0.72 -1.42
C PRO A 110 23.51 0.05 -0.90
N THR A 111 23.60 -1.29 -0.97
CA THR A 111 24.64 -2.13 -0.41
C THR A 111 24.91 -3.29 -1.35
N LYS A 112 26.19 -3.61 -1.57
CA LYS A 112 26.62 -4.65 -2.51
C LYS A 112 26.27 -6.06 -2.05
N ASP A 113 26.44 -6.33 -0.76
CA ASP A 113 26.27 -7.66 -0.18
C ASP A 113 25.39 -7.64 1.06
N LEU A 114 24.87 -8.81 1.42
CA LEU A 114 24.01 -9.01 2.59
C LEU A 114 24.72 -8.65 3.91
N SER A 115 26.04 -8.86 4.00
CA SER A 115 26.84 -8.43 5.16
C SER A 115 26.85 -6.91 5.31
N ALA A 116 27.04 -6.17 4.20
CA ALA A 116 26.99 -4.72 4.20
C ALA A 116 25.59 -4.19 4.52
N LEU A 117 24.54 -4.88 4.06
CA LEU A 117 23.16 -4.59 4.43
C LEU A 117 22.92 -4.75 5.94
N ARG A 118 23.36 -5.88 6.52
CA ARG A 118 23.27 -6.13 7.97
C ARG A 118 23.99 -5.08 8.79
N GLN A 119 25.19 -4.67 8.36
CA GLN A 119 25.94 -3.63 9.05
C GLN A 119 25.25 -2.27 8.96
N LYS A 120 24.75 -1.91 7.77
CA LYS A 120 24.06 -0.64 7.53
C LYS A 120 22.76 -0.50 8.33
N TYR A 121 22.02 -1.59 8.50
CA TYR A 121 20.75 -1.64 9.23
C TYR A 121 20.87 -2.36 10.58
N ALA A 122 22.06 -2.39 11.18
CA ALA A 122 22.30 -3.08 12.46
C ALA A 122 21.43 -2.54 13.60
N SER A 123 21.04 -1.27 13.56
CA SER A 123 20.12 -0.66 14.54
C SER A 123 18.69 -1.22 14.45
N LEU A 124 18.32 -1.86 13.33
CA LEU A 124 17.02 -2.50 13.13
C LEU A 124 17.06 -4.01 13.44
N ASN A 125 18.15 -4.51 14.02
CA ASN A 125 18.28 -5.91 14.39
C ASN A 125 17.17 -6.30 15.39
N LEU A 126 16.67 -7.54 15.29
CA LEU A 126 15.66 -8.14 16.18
C LEU A 126 16.09 -8.13 17.65
N THR A 127 17.38 -8.00 17.94
CA THR A 127 17.91 -7.82 19.30
C THR A 127 17.66 -6.42 19.86
N CYS A 128 17.25 -5.45 19.04
CA CYS A 128 16.86 -4.11 19.46
C CYS A 128 15.34 -3.99 19.40
N MET A 129 14.68 -3.97 20.56
CA MET A 129 13.23 -3.89 20.63
C MET A 129 12.71 -2.56 20.06
N GLN A 130 11.76 -2.65 19.14
CA GLN A 130 11.15 -1.52 18.45
C GLN A 130 9.77 -1.19 19.03
N ASN A 131 9.60 0.07 19.40
CA ASN A 131 8.34 0.56 19.96
C ASN A 131 7.23 0.47 18.90
N GLY A 132 6.13 -0.20 19.22
CA GLY A 132 4.98 -0.44 18.33
C GLY A 132 4.99 -1.79 17.62
N VAL A 133 6.10 -2.55 17.68
CA VAL A 133 6.21 -3.91 17.12
C VAL A 133 6.27 -4.93 18.24
N ASP A 134 7.11 -4.70 19.25
CA ASP A 134 7.38 -5.69 20.31
C ASP A 134 6.59 -5.44 21.61
N ASP A 135 5.69 -4.45 21.59
CA ASP A 135 4.95 -3.94 22.75
C ASP A 135 4.03 -4.99 23.40
N GLN A 136 3.63 -6.02 22.65
CA GLN A 136 2.69 -7.06 23.10
C GLN A 136 3.37 -8.21 23.87
N SER A 137 4.71 -8.19 23.99
CA SER A 137 5.45 -9.20 24.76
C SER A 137 5.50 -8.85 26.25
N SER A 138 5.61 -9.86 27.13
CA SER A 138 5.79 -9.64 28.58
C SER A 138 7.05 -8.83 28.92
N VAL A 139 8.10 -8.98 28.11
CA VAL A 139 9.34 -8.17 28.16
C VAL A 139 9.10 -6.74 27.67
N GLY A 140 8.20 -6.57 26.69
CA GLY A 140 7.79 -5.28 26.13
C GLY A 140 7.29 -4.30 27.18
N ASN A 141 6.49 -4.75 28.16
CA ASN A 141 5.97 -3.89 29.24
C ASN A 141 7.09 -3.26 30.10
N PHE A 142 8.09 -4.05 30.51
CA PHE A 142 9.22 -3.54 31.28
C PHE A 142 10.08 -2.56 30.47
N CYS A 143 10.38 -2.92 29.23
CA CYS A 143 11.14 -2.06 28.32
C CYS A 143 10.40 -0.76 27.98
N ASN A 144 9.07 -0.78 27.90
CA ASN A 144 8.24 0.40 27.69
C ASN A 144 8.36 1.39 28.86
N ALA A 145 8.28 0.91 30.11
CA ALA A 145 8.47 1.75 31.29
C ALA A 145 9.86 2.40 31.34
N LEU A 146 10.93 1.65 31.04
CA LEU A 146 12.29 2.20 30.92
C LEU A 146 12.39 3.26 29.83
N ARG A 147 11.66 3.10 28.73
CA ARG A 147 11.66 4.02 27.60
C ARG A 147 10.86 5.29 27.88
N GLU A 148 9.79 5.22 28.66
CA GLU A 148 9.10 6.41 29.17
C GLU A 148 10.01 7.24 30.08
N LEU A 149 10.76 6.59 30.97
CA LEU A 149 11.79 7.26 31.78
C LEU A 149 12.88 7.90 30.91
N HIS A 150 13.34 7.20 29.87
CA HIS A 150 14.30 7.77 28.92
C HIS A 150 13.70 8.96 28.14
N SER A 151 12.42 8.91 27.78
CA SER A 151 11.70 10.00 27.09
C SER A 151 11.72 11.28 27.92
N LEU A 152 11.56 11.18 29.25
CA LEU A 152 11.67 12.31 30.17
C LEU A 152 13.09 12.92 30.17
N LYS A 153 14.13 12.07 30.21
CA LYS A 153 15.53 12.53 30.15
C LYS A 153 15.83 13.26 28.84
N VAL A 154 15.39 12.72 27.71
CA VAL A 154 15.57 13.35 26.39
C VAL A 154 14.94 14.75 26.36
N LEU A 155 13.75 14.90 26.94
CA LEU A 155 13.07 16.20 27.04
C LEU A 155 13.79 17.18 27.99
N GLN A 156 14.44 16.69 29.04
CA GLN A 156 15.27 17.51 29.94
C GLN A 156 16.53 18.04 29.23
N HIS A 157 17.17 17.22 28.40
CA HIS A 157 18.37 17.61 27.66
C HIS A 157 18.14 18.74 26.64
N ARG A 158 16.88 18.99 26.22
CA ARG A 158 16.51 20.03 25.23
C ARG A 158 17.39 20.07 23.98
N SER A 159 17.89 18.90 23.55
CA SER A 159 18.76 18.77 22.38
C SER A 159 18.03 18.06 21.24
N SER A 160 17.97 18.72 20.08
CA SER A 160 17.36 18.18 18.86
C SER A 160 18.12 16.96 18.34
N GLN A 161 19.44 16.94 18.49
CA GLN A 161 20.28 15.79 18.11
C GLN A 161 19.97 14.57 18.98
N HIS A 162 19.84 14.78 20.29
CA HIS A 162 19.54 13.73 21.25
C HIS A 162 18.14 13.14 21.01
N ALA A 163 17.16 13.99 20.71
CA ALA A 163 15.82 13.56 20.29
C ALA A 163 15.84 12.73 19.00
N ARG A 164 16.70 13.08 18.04
CA ARG A 164 16.81 12.38 16.75
C ARG A 164 17.39 10.98 16.92
N VAL A 165 18.40 10.81 17.77
CA VAL A 165 18.97 9.49 18.12
C VAL A 165 17.94 8.64 18.86
N PHE A 166 17.25 9.22 19.84
CA PHE A 166 16.19 8.53 20.59
C PHE A 166 15.09 8.00 19.66
N LEU A 167 14.65 8.79 18.68
CA LEU A 167 13.60 8.41 17.74
C LEU A 167 13.97 7.26 16.80
N GLN A 168 15.26 6.91 16.64
CA GLN A 168 15.68 5.79 15.78
C GLN A 168 15.11 4.45 16.25
N ASN A 169 14.91 4.29 17.56
CA ASN A 169 14.39 3.06 18.17
C ASN A 169 12.89 3.16 18.51
N GLY A 170 12.21 4.19 18.00
CA GLY A 170 10.80 4.48 18.29
C GLY A 170 10.58 5.28 19.58
N CYS A 171 9.38 5.82 19.71
CA CYS A 171 8.99 6.70 20.82
C CYS A 171 7.63 6.27 21.38
N PRO A 172 7.47 6.21 22.72
CA PRO A 172 6.18 5.94 23.34
C PRO A 172 5.12 6.97 22.92
N LEU A 173 3.86 6.53 22.84
CA LEU A 173 2.74 7.33 22.32
C LEU A 173 2.57 8.66 23.07
N GLY A 174 2.65 8.64 24.41
CA GLY A 174 2.45 9.82 25.26
C GLY A 174 3.52 10.92 25.12
N PHE A 175 4.69 10.60 24.57
CA PHE A 175 5.82 11.53 24.46
C PHE A 175 6.11 11.99 23.03
N ARG A 176 5.47 11.35 22.05
CA ARG A 176 5.74 11.54 20.61
C ARG A 176 5.65 13.00 20.19
N SER A 177 4.56 13.70 20.53
CA SER A 177 4.36 15.10 20.13
C SER A 177 5.50 16.01 20.62
N ARG A 178 5.91 15.87 21.89
CA ARG A 178 6.94 16.69 22.52
C ARG A 178 8.34 16.38 21.98
N ILE A 179 8.65 15.10 21.78
CA ILE A 179 9.97 14.69 21.27
C ILE A 179 10.12 15.06 19.78
N TRP A 180 9.06 14.94 18.98
CA TRP A 180 9.07 15.41 17.59
C TRP A 180 9.19 16.93 17.49
N ALA A 181 8.50 17.68 18.34
CA ALA A 181 8.68 19.12 18.43
C ALA A 181 10.14 19.47 18.75
N LEU A 182 10.76 18.78 19.73
CA LEU A 182 12.18 18.97 20.06
C LEU A 182 13.12 18.60 18.91
N CYS A 183 12.87 17.48 18.22
CA CYS A 183 13.65 17.03 17.07
C CYS A 183 13.64 18.03 15.90
N LEU A 184 12.48 18.66 15.68
CA LEU A 184 12.26 19.69 14.66
C LEU A 184 12.60 21.11 15.14
N ASN A 185 13.06 21.24 16.38
CA ASN A 185 13.35 22.52 17.03
C ASN A 185 12.16 23.50 17.04
N ILE A 186 10.95 22.96 17.22
CA ILE A 186 9.70 23.71 17.30
C ILE A 186 9.42 24.07 18.76
N ASN A 187 9.39 25.36 19.05
CA ASN A 187 8.93 25.87 20.34
C ASN A 187 7.42 26.10 20.27
N VAL A 188 6.63 25.23 20.90
CA VAL A 188 5.19 25.47 21.06
C VAL A 188 5.00 26.41 22.24
N THR A 189 4.91 27.71 21.96
CA THR A 189 4.38 28.68 22.90
C THR A 189 2.92 28.34 23.12
N ARG A 190 2.55 27.85 24.31
CA ARG A 190 1.14 27.83 24.72
C ARG A 190 0.71 29.29 24.74
N SER A 191 -0.02 29.75 23.71
CA SER A 191 -0.88 30.91 23.92
C SER A 191 -1.85 30.52 25.05
N PRO A 192 -2.04 31.34 26.09
CA PRO A 192 -3.13 31.07 27.02
C PRO A 192 -4.42 31.01 26.20
N LEU A 193 -5.13 29.88 26.32
CA LEU A 193 -6.45 29.74 25.71
C LEU A 193 -7.30 30.94 26.18
N PRO A 194 -8.04 31.65 25.30
CA PRO A 194 -9.03 32.60 25.77
C PRO A 194 -9.99 31.82 26.66
N GLN A 195 -10.13 32.27 27.90
CA GLN A 195 -11.13 31.71 28.81
C GLN A 195 -12.48 31.89 28.11
N VAL A 196 -13.10 30.78 27.70
CA VAL A 196 -14.48 30.79 27.24
C VAL A 196 -15.32 31.01 28.48
N THR A 197 -15.53 32.28 28.82
CA THR A 197 -16.52 32.70 29.81
C THR A 197 -17.87 32.25 29.27
N ARG A 198 -18.47 31.25 29.93
CA ARG A 198 -19.86 30.88 29.73
C ARG A 198 -20.74 32.10 29.98
N ALA A 199 -21.28 32.69 28.92
CA ALA A 199 -22.38 33.64 28.98
C ALA A 199 -23.29 33.41 27.78
N PHE A 200 -24.15 32.40 27.89
CA PHE A 200 -25.41 32.36 27.13
C PHE A 200 -26.50 32.88 28.06
N THR A 201 -26.73 34.19 28.02
CA THR A 201 -27.97 34.78 28.51
C THR A 201 -28.81 35.08 27.29
N VAL A 202 -29.88 34.31 27.09
CA VAL A 202 -30.89 34.58 26.07
C VAL A 202 -31.84 35.65 26.62
N PRO A 203 -32.05 36.80 25.94
CA PRO A 203 -33.06 37.76 26.36
C PRO A 203 -34.45 37.22 26.01
N ILE A 204 -35.28 37.06 27.03
CA ILE A 204 -36.71 36.75 26.93
C ILE A 204 -37.40 37.99 26.36
N GLY A 205 -37.88 37.90 25.12
CA GLY A 205 -38.87 38.83 24.58
C GLY A 205 -40.25 38.45 25.12
N HIS A 206 -40.81 39.34 25.94
CA HIS A 206 -42.20 39.27 26.40
C HIS A 206 -43.18 39.60 25.26
N PHE A 207 -44.30 38.88 25.25
CA PHE A 207 -45.57 39.32 24.65
C PHE A 207 -46.05 40.63 25.28
#